data_AF-A0A6G3XED5-F1
#
_entry.id   AF-A0A6G3XED5-F1
#
_cell.length_a   1.000
_cell.length_b   1.000
_cell.length_c   1.000
_cell.angle_alpha   90.00
_cell.angle_beta   90.00
_cell.angle_gamma   90.00
#
_symmetry.space_group_name_H-M   'P 1'
#
loop_
_entity.id
_entity.type
_entity.pdbx_description
1 polymer ?
#
loop_
_entity_poly.entity_id
_entity_poly.type
_entity_poly.pdbx_seq_one_letter_code
_entity_poly.pdbx_strand_id
1 'polypeptide(L)'
;MLGLHARMAARGGDFTAAVVARCVAEVPFYGELPRRTLDGEVTRSITAVHELLLRALRQDGVMGPGDLTRLIEWSGRRAEERVPLEAVIAAYLVGAEVWWQVLAETAEPEELTGAGAKLLACLHAAMPAVVLAHRNAQEDIRSEDKRVRRALLTALLAGRPYEELAEAAGVSVAGGHEVVALSFEPNPPPRLVQSSLEAHAGVPVLMDHVAGIALLPGGYDLSGLWDSLGEDIGHRVFAAAAPAAGPAAVPAAAQEAGRVLELVQRL
;
A
#
# COMPACT_ATOMS: atom_id res chain seq x y z
N MET A 1 45.97 12.21 13.53
CA MET A 1 44.82 11.33 13.85
C MET A 1 43.78 11.52 12.78
N LEU A 2 43.28 10.46 12.16
CA LEU A 2 42.14 10.54 11.24
C LEU A 2 40.90 10.95 12.05
N GLY A 3 40.12 11.93 11.59
CA GLY A 3 38.87 12.32 12.26
C GLY A 3 37.82 11.20 12.21
N LEU A 4 36.85 11.22 13.14
CA LEU A 4 35.84 10.18 13.30
C LEU A 4 35.16 9.76 11.98
N HIS A 5 34.81 10.73 11.12
CA HIS A 5 34.26 10.46 9.79
C HIS A 5 35.13 9.51 8.96
N ALA A 6 36.44 9.77 8.88
CA ALA A 6 37.35 8.96 8.08
C ALA A 6 37.53 7.55 8.66
N ARG A 7 37.49 7.41 10.00
CA ARG A 7 37.54 6.11 10.68
C ARG A 7 36.26 5.30 10.43
N MET A 8 35.10 5.94 10.52
CA MET A 8 33.80 5.33 10.19
C MET A 8 33.72 4.92 8.71
N ALA A 9 34.18 5.78 7.79
CA ALA A 9 34.17 5.48 6.35
C ALA A 9 35.02 4.26 5.99
N ALA A 10 36.12 4.01 6.71
CA ALA A 10 36.95 2.82 6.51
C ALA A 10 36.24 1.51 6.88
N ARG A 11 35.14 1.55 7.64
CA ARG A 11 34.34 0.38 8.06
C ARG A 11 33.12 0.12 7.16
N GLY A 12 32.95 0.84 6.06
CA GLY A 12 31.71 0.85 5.26
C GLY A 12 31.31 -0.51 4.64
N GLY A 13 32.30 -1.29 4.19
CA GLY A 13 32.05 -2.64 3.65
C GLY A 13 31.50 -3.61 4.69
N ASP A 14 32.16 -3.66 5.85
CA ASP A 14 31.74 -4.49 6.99
C ASP A 14 30.36 -4.07 7.51
N PHE A 15 30.09 -2.75 7.56
CA PHE A 15 28.79 -2.22 7.95
C PHE A 15 27.67 -2.73 7.07
N THR A 16 27.81 -2.60 5.74
CA THR A 16 26.73 -2.99 4.82
C THR A 16 26.44 -4.49 4.92
N ALA A 17 27.49 -5.31 4.96
CA ALA A 17 27.34 -6.76 5.14
C ALA A 17 26.64 -7.12 6.46
N ALA A 18 27.01 -6.45 7.56
CA ALA A 18 26.40 -6.66 8.87
C ALA A 18 24.90 -6.28 8.90
N VAL A 19 24.52 -5.15 8.28
CA VAL A 19 23.11 -4.74 8.19
C VAL A 19 22.31 -5.73 7.36
N VAL A 20 22.82 -6.16 6.19
CA VAL A 20 22.13 -7.17 5.36
C VAL A 20 21.92 -8.46 6.16
N ALA A 21 22.97 -8.96 6.81
CA ALA A 21 22.89 -10.19 7.60
C ALA A 21 21.87 -10.08 8.74
N ARG A 22 21.84 -8.95 9.46
CA ARG A 22 20.85 -8.73 10.53
C ARG A 22 19.44 -8.57 10.00
N CYS A 23 19.24 -7.86 8.89
CA CYS A 23 17.92 -7.77 8.26
C CYS A 23 17.38 -9.15 7.86
N VAL A 24 18.22 -10.02 7.28
CA VAL A 24 17.84 -11.39 6.93
C VAL A 24 17.49 -12.22 8.17
N ALA A 25 18.20 -12.03 9.28
CA ALA A 25 17.98 -12.79 10.51
C ALA A 25 16.77 -12.30 11.33
N GLU A 26 16.50 -10.99 11.32
CA GLU A 26 15.57 -10.34 12.25
C GLU A 26 14.26 -9.89 11.59
N VAL A 27 14.23 -9.75 10.26
CA VAL A 27 13.08 -9.19 9.53
C VAL A 27 12.54 -10.23 8.54
N PRO A 28 11.36 -10.84 8.80
CA PRO A 28 10.82 -11.93 7.99
C PRO A 28 10.82 -11.68 6.48
N PHE A 29 10.41 -10.48 6.06
CA PHE A 29 10.39 -10.08 4.66
C PHE A 29 11.75 -10.25 3.97
N TYR A 30 12.85 -9.79 4.60
CA TYR A 30 14.18 -9.89 4.01
C TYR A 30 14.74 -11.32 4.07
N GLY A 31 14.30 -12.13 5.04
CA GLY A 31 14.65 -13.55 5.13
C GLY A 31 14.11 -14.41 3.98
N GLU A 32 13.01 -13.97 3.36
CA GLU A 32 12.36 -14.67 2.24
C GLU A 32 12.86 -14.23 0.86
N LEU A 33 13.66 -13.15 0.78
CA LEU A 33 14.12 -12.62 -0.50
C LEU A 33 15.17 -13.53 -1.18
N PRO A 34 15.17 -13.62 -2.52
CA PRO A 34 16.24 -14.27 -3.25
C PRO A 34 17.60 -13.63 -2.98
N ARG A 35 18.66 -14.45 -2.86
CA ARG A 35 20.04 -13.97 -2.66
C ARG A 35 20.46 -12.88 -3.65
N ARG A 36 20.07 -13.02 -4.93
CA ARG A 36 20.34 -12.02 -5.97
C ARG A 36 19.78 -10.63 -5.63
N THR A 37 18.61 -10.58 -4.99
CA THR A 37 17.99 -9.32 -4.55
C THR A 37 18.72 -8.73 -3.35
N LEU A 38 19.12 -9.58 -2.40
CA LEU A 38 19.89 -9.20 -1.22
C LEU A 38 21.27 -8.63 -1.59
N ASP A 39 22.05 -9.39 -2.37
CA ASP A 39 23.41 -9.05 -2.81
C ASP A 39 23.41 -7.87 -3.81
N GLY A 40 22.30 -7.67 -4.50
CA GLY A 40 22.14 -6.61 -5.48
C GLY A 40 21.52 -5.36 -4.86
N GLU A 41 20.20 -5.34 -4.83
CA GLU A 41 19.44 -4.11 -4.63
C GLU A 41 19.41 -3.66 -3.17
N VAL A 42 19.21 -4.60 -2.24
CA VAL A 42 19.17 -4.31 -0.81
C VAL A 42 20.54 -3.80 -0.33
N THR A 43 21.62 -4.48 -0.75
CA THR A 43 22.99 -4.03 -0.48
C THR A 43 23.24 -2.62 -1.01
N ARG A 44 22.86 -2.31 -2.26
CA ARG A 44 23.00 -0.95 -2.82
C ARG A 44 22.22 0.10 -2.03
N SER A 45 20.99 -0.19 -1.62
CA SER A 45 20.19 0.73 -0.81
C SER A 45 20.84 1.00 0.55
N ILE A 46 21.33 -0.04 1.24
CA ILE A 46 21.99 0.10 2.54
C ILE A 46 23.29 0.92 2.43
N THR A 47 24.11 0.64 1.41
CA THR A 47 25.33 1.43 1.15
C THR A 47 25.00 2.90 0.92
N ALA A 48 23.96 3.20 0.15
CA ALA A 48 23.58 4.58 -0.14
C ALA A 48 23.04 5.32 1.11
N VAL A 49 22.33 4.62 2.01
CA VAL A 49 21.94 5.16 3.33
C VAL A 49 23.15 5.37 4.25
N HIS A 50 24.12 4.45 4.22
CA HIS A 50 25.38 4.61 4.96
C HIS A 50 26.13 5.88 4.54
N GLU A 51 26.23 6.14 3.22
CA GLU A 51 26.86 7.35 2.69
C GLU A 51 26.13 8.63 3.10
N LEU A 52 24.80 8.61 3.23
CA LEU A 52 24.02 9.72 3.79
C LEU A 52 24.41 10.00 5.25
N LEU A 53 24.48 8.95 6.08
CA LEU A 53 24.86 9.07 7.49
C LEU A 53 26.32 9.56 7.67
N LEU A 54 27.25 9.09 6.85
CA LEU A 54 28.63 9.60 6.84
C LEU A 54 28.67 11.09 6.49
N ARG A 55 27.88 11.54 5.51
CA ARG A 55 27.82 12.97 5.16
C ARG A 55 27.24 13.81 6.30
N ALA A 56 26.20 13.33 6.97
CA ALA A 56 25.64 13.99 8.15
C ALA A 56 26.62 14.04 9.33
N LEU A 57 27.49 13.02 9.48
CA LEU A 57 28.55 13.02 10.48
C LEU A 57 29.62 14.10 10.22
N ARG A 58 29.92 14.37 8.94
CA ARG A 58 30.89 15.40 8.51
C ARG A 58 30.39 16.84 8.67
N GLN A 59 29.10 17.08 8.47
CA GLN A 59 28.48 18.40 8.61
C GLN A 59 28.08 18.67 10.07
N ASP A 60 27.86 19.93 10.45
CA ASP A 60 27.43 20.35 11.80
C ASP A 60 25.95 20.01 12.08
N GLY A 61 25.56 18.77 11.78
CA GLY A 61 24.28 18.18 12.14
C GLY A 61 23.16 18.51 11.15
N VAL A 62 22.28 17.52 11.00
CA VAL A 62 21.07 17.47 10.15
C VAL A 62 21.35 17.04 8.71
N MET A 63 20.62 16.00 8.26
CA MET A 63 20.54 15.66 6.85
C MET A 63 20.03 16.87 6.06
N GLY A 64 20.78 17.28 5.04
CA GLY A 64 20.35 18.38 4.19
C GLY A 64 19.05 18.05 3.44
N PRO A 65 18.34 19.06 2.91
CA PRO A 65 17.10 18.83 2.15
C PRO A 65 17.25 17.79 1.03
N GLY A 66 18.36 17.81 0.30
CA GLY A 66 18.62 16.86 -0.78
C GLY A 66 18.90 15.42 -0.33
N ASP A 67 19.27 15.22 0.94
CA ASP A 67 19.45 13.89 1.53
C ASP A 67 18.12 13.28 1.93
N LEU A 68 17.23 14.11 2.48
CA LEU A 68 15.87 13.72 2.79
C LEU A 68 15.07 13.39 1.53
N THR A 69 15.24 14.16 0.45
CA THR A 69 14.61 13.88 -0.86
C THR A 69 14.96 12.48 -1.38
N ARG A 70 16.23 12.06 -1.28
CA ARG A 70 16.63 10.71 -1.73
C ARG A 70 15.99 9.60 -0.89
N LEU A 71 15.91 9.78 0.42
CA LEU A 71 15.23 8.82 1.30
C LEU A 71 13.73 8.73 1.00
N ILE A 72 13.09 9.85 0.69
CA ILE A 72 11.70 9.92 0.25
C ILE A 72 11.51 9.14 -1.06
N GLU A 73 12.36 9.39 -2.07
CA GLU A 73 12.31 8.68 -3.36
C GLU A 73 12.51 7.17 -3.20
N TRP A 74 13.48 6.73 -2.38
CA TRP A 74 13.65 5.30 -2.11
C TRP A 74 12.47 4.69 -1.36
N SER A 75 11.90 5.41 -0.40
CA SER A 75 10.73 4.93 0.33
C SER A 75 9.50 4.75 -0.57
N GLY A 76 9.29 5.69 -1.50
CA GLY A 76 8.26 5.60 -2.53
C GLY A 76 8.46 4.38 -3.44
N ARG A 77 9.68 4.17 -3.93
CA ARG A 77 9.99 2.97 -4.74
C ARG A 77 9.75 1.67 -3.99
N ARG A 78 10.10 1.59 -2.71
CA ARG A 78 9.81 0.41 -1.88
C ARG A 78 8.30 0.15 -1.74
N ALA A 79 7.49 1.19 -1.68
CA ALA A 79 6.03 1.05 -1.70
C ALA A 79 5.52 0.51 -3.05
N GLU A 80 6.07 1.02 -4.16
CA GLU A 80 5.76 0.53 -5.52
C GLU A 80 6.12 -0.95 -5.70
N GLU A 81 7.24 -1.37 -5.11
CA GLU A 81 7.70 -2.78 -5.07
C GLU A 81 6.89 -3.65 -4.09
N ARG A 82 5.87 -3.08 -3.44
CA ARG A 82 5.01 -3.75 -2.44
C ARG A 82 5.77 -4.27 -1.22
N VAL A 83 6.90 -3.65 -0.86
CA VAL A 83 7.60 -3.95 0.39
C VAL A 83 6.73 -3.45 1.55
N PRO A 84 6.48 -4.26 2.60
CA PRO A 84 5.70 -3.81 3.76
C PRO A 84 6.39 -2.67 4.50
N LEU A 85 5.62 -1.67 4.94
CA LEU A 85 6.14 -0.50 5.64
C LEU A 85 6.91 -0.88 6.92
N GLU A 86 6.40 -1.86 7.65
CA GLU A 86 7.03 -2.40 8.85
C GLU A 86 8.40 -3.01 8.56
N ALA A 87 8.57 -3.66 7.41
CA ALA A 87 9.86 -4.21 7.00
C ALA A 87 10.84 -3.09 6.61
N VAL A 88 10.36 -2.04 5.94
CA VAL A 88 11.16 -0.84 5.63
C VAL A 88 11.63 -0.17 6.93
N ILE A 89 10.72 0.07 7.88
CA ILE A 89 11.04 0.68 9.18
C ILE A 89 12.07 -0.17 9.94
N ALA A 90 11.85 -1.49 10.01
CA ALA A 90 12.74 -2.40 10.72
C ALA A 90 14.16 -2.35 10.13
N ALA A 91 14.31 -2.32 8.81
CA ALA A 91 15.63 -2.23 8.16
C ALA A 91 16.38 -0.93 8.49
N TYR A 92 15.68 0.22 8.57
CA TYR A 92 16.30 1.49 8.99
C TYR A 92 16.76 1.43 10.46
N LEU A 93 15.97 0.83 11.35
CA LEU A 93 16.32 0.68 12.76
C LEU A 93 17.50 -0.29 12.96
N VAL A 94 17.49 -1.45 12.30
CA VAL A 94 18.63 -2.38 12.27
C VAL A 94 19.89 -1.67 11.75
N GLY A 95 19.77 -0.91 10.65
CA GLY A 95 20.86 -0.11 10.12
C GLY A 95 21.42 0.88 11.14
N ALA A 96 20.56 1.59 11.85
CA ALA A 96 20.96 2.55 12.88
C ALA A 96 21.64 1.89 14.09
N GLU A 97 21.15 0.73 14.53
CA GLU A 97 21.77 -0.04 15.62
C GLU A 97 23.17 -0.54 15.26
N VAL A 98 23.34 -1.12 14.05
CA VAL A 98 24.66 -1.52 13.56
C VAL A 98 25.57 -0.30 13.45
N TRP A 99 25.03 0.83 12.98
CA TRP A 99 25.80 2.05 12.85
C TRP A 99 26.26 2.57 14.22
N TRP A 100 25.39 2.51 15.23
CA TRP A 100 25.72 2.83 16.61
C TRP A 100 26.80 1.91 17.20
N GLN A 101 26.72 0.61 16.94
CA GLN A 101 27.74 -0.35 17.38
C GLN A 101 29.11 -0.02 16.79
N VAL A 102 29.18 0.16 15.46
CA VAL A 102 30.43 0.52 14.77
C VAL A 102 30.96 1.88 15.25
N LEU A 103 30.06 2.85 15.48
CA LEU A 103 30.42 4.15 16.03
C LEU A 103 31.03 4.02 17.43
N ALA A 104 30.38 3.27 18.32
CA ALA A 104 30.83 3.08 19.70
C ALA A 104 32.20 2.40 19.79
N GLU A 105 32.52 1.52 18.85
CA GLU A 105 33.84 0.88 18.72
C GLU A 105 34.93 1.81 18.15
N THR A 106 34.54 2.84 17.41
CA THR A 106 35.45 3.64 16.57
C THR A 106 35.69 5.05 17.12
N ALA A 107 34.74 5.59 17.87
CA ALA A 107 34.77 6.92 18.45
C ALA A 107 35.53 6.93 19.78
N GLU A 108 36.26 8.02 20.00
CA GLU A 108 36.79 8.32 21.33
C GLU A 108 35.63 8.74 22.27
N PRO A 109 35.74 8.55 23.59
CA PRO A 109 34.67 8.86 24.54
C PRO A 109 34.08 10.27 24.41
N GLU A 110 34.89 11.27 24.07
CA GLU A 110 34.45 12.66 23.91
C GLU A 110 33.63 12.88 22.63
N GLU A 111 33.81 12.03 21.61
CA GLU A 111 33.13 12.13 20.32
C GLU A 111 31.74 11.46 20.34
N LEU A 112 31.51 10.51 21.26
CA LEU A 112 30.29 9.68 21.33
C LEU A 112 29.01 10.51 21.49
N THR A 113 29.01 11.50 22.39
CA THR A 113 27.83 12.33 22.65
C THR A 113 27.40 13.09 21.40
N GLY A 114 28.37 13.71 20.70
CA GLY A 114 28.10 14.47 19.48
C GLY A 114 27.64 13.57 18.33
N ALA A 115 28.30 12.42 18.14
CA ALA A 115 27.95 11.49 17.08
C ALA A 115 26.60 10.78 17.32
N GLY A 116 26.28 10.42 18.56
CA GLY A 116 24.98 9.87 18.95
C GLY A 116 23.85 10.88 18.74
N ALA A 117 24.06 12.14 19.12
CA ALA A 117 23.09 13.21 18.85
C ALA A 117 22.83 13.39 17.34
N LYS A 118 23.87 13.28 16.50
CA LYS A 118 23.74 13.33 15.04
C LYS A 118 22.95 12.14 14.48
N LEU A 119 23.20 10.93 14.96
CA LEU A 119 22.43 9.74 14.56
C LEU A 119 20.94 9.91 14.90
N LEU A 120 20.63 10.33 16.13
CA LEU A 120 19.26 10.58 16.58
C LEU A 120 18.60 11.69 15.74
N ALA A 121 19.31 12.78 15.43
CA ALA A 121 18.80 13.83 14.57
C ALA A 121 18.48 13.32 13.15
N CYS A 122 19.33 12.44 12.60
CA CYS A 122 19.07 11.80 11.30
C CYS A 122 17.80 10.93 11.36
N LEU A 123 17.64 10.11 12.41
CA LEU A 123 16.44 9.29 12.59
C LEU A 123 15.18 10.13 12.75
N HIS A 124 15.22 11.19 13.55
CA HIS A 124 14.08 12.10 13.73
C HIS A 124 13.64 12.78 12.43
N ALA A 125 14.59 13.11 11.55
CA ALA A 125 14.27 13.67 10.24
C ALA A 125 13.81 12.59 9.24
N ALA A 126 14.50 11.45 9.19
CA ALA A 126 14.28 10.40 8.20
C ALA A 126 12.97 9.65 8.42
N MET A 127 12.70 9.20 9.67
CA MET A 127 11.62 8.25 9.94
C MET A 127 10.24 8.79 9.54
N PRO A 128 9.83 10.01 9.93
CA PRO A 128 8.53 10.55 9.50
C PRO A 128 8.44 10.72 7.98
N ALA A 129 9.51 11.17 7.33
CA ALA A 129 9.54 11.38 5.89
C ALA A 129 9.43 10.06 5.10
N VAL A 130 10.15 9.02 5.53
CA VAL A 130 10.08 7.67 4.96
C VAL A 130 8.68 7.11 5.12
N VAL A 131 8.08 7.20 6.31
CA VAL A 131 6.71 6.71 6.57
C VAL A 131 5.68 7.43 5.70
N LEU A 132 5.75 8.76 5.63
CA LEU A 132 4.82 9.55 4.84
C LEU A 132 4.96 9.25 3.35
N ALA A 133 6.18 9.20 2.83
CA ALA A 133 6.45 8.88 1.43
C ALA A 133 5.92 7.49 1.04
N HIS A 134 6.14 6.49 1.90
CA HIS A 134 5.66 5.14 1.67
C HIS A 134 4.13 5.07 1.65
N ARG A 135 3.48 5.73 2.62
CA ARG A 135 2.00 5.76 2.71
C ARG A 135 1.39 6.49 1.53
N ASN A 136 1.93 7.65 1.15
CA ASN A 136 1.45 8.42 0.01
C ASN A 136 1.55 7.59 -1.28
N ALA A 137 2.69 6.94 -1.54
CA ALA A 137 2.84 6.07 -2.69
C ALA A 137 1.82 4.90 -2.68
N GLN A 138 1.60 4.25 -1.53
CA GLN A 138 0.56 3.22 -1.41
C GLN A 138 -0.85 3.76 -1.63
N GLU A 139 -1.16 4.97 -1.15
CA GLU A 139 -2.44 5.63 -1.34
C GLU A 139 -2.67 6.05 -2.79
N ASP A 140 -1.63 6.52 -3.48
CA ASP A 140 -1.67 6.89 -4.89
C ASP A 140 -1.95 5.65 -5.76
N ILE A 141 -1.22 4.55 -5.54
CA ILE A 141 -1.47 3.27 -6.22
C ILE A 141 -2.92 2.81 -5.99
N ARG A 142 -3.38 2.82 -4.73
CA ARG A 142 -4.77 2.44 -4.40
C ARG A 142 -5.81 3.39 -4.99
N SER A 143 -5.48 4.67 -5.14
CA SER A 143 -6.35 5.69 -5.71
C SER A 143 -6.49 5.49 -7.22
N GLU A 144 -5.39 5.20 -7.91
CA GLU A 144 -5.37 4.87 -9.33
C GLU A 144 -6.18 3.60 -9.62
N ASP A 145 -5.93 2.52 -8.86
CA ASP A 145 -6.70 1.26 -8.97
C ASP A 145 -8.21 1.51 -8.82
N LYS A 146 -8.61 2.34 -7.85
CA LYS A 146 -10.01 2.73 -7.64
C LYS A 146 -10.56 3.54 -8.80
N ARG A 147 -9.78 4.47 -9.37
CA ARG A 147 -10.20 5.28 -10.52
C ARG A 147 -10.42 4.41 -11.76
N VAL A 148 -9.50 3.50 -12.05
CA VAL A 148 -9.60 2.58 -13.20
C VAL A 148 -10.82 1.66 -13.03
N ARG A 149 -11.02 1.08 -11.84
CA ARG A 149 -12.21 0.26 -11.55
C ARG A 149 -13.52 1.03 -11.64
N ARG A 150 -13.56 2.28 -11.17
CA ARG A 150 -14.72 3.17 -11.33
C ARG A 150 -14.99 3.45 -12.80
N ALA A 151 -13.96 3.78 -13.58
CA ALA A 151 -14.09 4.04 -15.02
C ALA A 151 -14.60 2.81 -15.78
N LEU A 152 -14.08 1.62 -15.46
CA LEU A 152 -14.55 0.34 -15.99
C LEU A 152 -16.05 0.15 -15.71
N LEU A 153 -16.46 0.30 -14.44
CA LEU A 153 -17.86 0.14 -14.07
C LEU A 153 -18.76 1.17 -14.78
N THR A 154 -18.34 2.43 -14.87
CA THR A 154 -19.07 3.46 -15.63
C THR A 154 -19.18 3.11 -17.11
N ALA A 155 -18.15 2.52 -17.72
CA ALA A 155 -18.20 2.05 -19.11
C ALA A 155 -19.20 0.90 -19.27
N LEU A 156 -19.16 -0.09 -18.38
CA LEU A 156 -20.07 -1.24 -18.39
C LEU A 156 -21.54 -0.81 -18.22
N LEU A 157 -21.83 0.07 -17.25
CA LEU A 157 -23.19 0.58 -17.02
C LEU A 157 -23.71 1.41 -18.19
N ALA A 158 -22.82 2.12 -18.90
CA ALA A 158 -23.16 2.91 -20.07
C ALA A 158 -23.16 2.10 -21.39
N GLY A 159 -22.80 0.81 -21.35
CA GLY A 159 -22.67 -0.02 -22.55
C GLY A 159 -21.56 0.47 -23.51
N ARG A 160 -20.51 1.09 -22.98
CA ARG A 160 -19.36 1.61 -23.73
C ARG A 160 -18.22 0.58 -23.80
N PRO A 161 -17.26 0.73 -24.73
CA PRO A 161 -16.05 -0.10 -24.76
C PRO A 161 -15.38 -0.16 -23.38
N TYR A 162 -15.00 -1.35 -22.96
CA TYR A 162 -14.55 -1.63 -21.59
C TYR A 162 -13.30 -2.51 -21.52
N GLU A 163 -12.87 -3.09 -22.65
CA GLU A 163 -11.82 -4.10 -22.72
C GLU A 163 -10.48 -3.56 -22.22
N GLU A 164 -10.07 -2.36 -22.66
CA GLU A 164 -8.85 -1.68 -22.19
C GLU A 164 -8.91 -1.34 -20.70
N LEU A 165 -10.10 -0.97 -20.20
CA LEU A 165 -10.32 -0.64 -18.79
C LEU A 165 -10.31 -1.90 -17.92
N ALA A 166 -10.81 -3.02 -18.44
CA ALA A 166 -10.82 -4.32 -17.78
C ALA A 166 -9.39 -4.88 -17.67
N GLU A 167 -8.60 -4.75 -18.74
CA GLU A 167 -7.18 -5.08 -18.75
C GLU A 167 -6.40 -4.21 -17.75
N ALA A 168 -6.59 -2.89 -17.80
CA ALA A 168 -5.93 -1.96 -16.86
C ALA A 168 -6.33 -2.20 -15.39
N ALA A 169 -7.58 -2.61 -15.14
CA ALA A 169 -8.05 -2.94 -13.79
C ALA A 169 -7.60 -4.32 -13.30
N GLY A 170 -7.08 -5.18 -14.20
CA GLY A 170 -6.80 -6.59 -13.92
C GLY A 170 -8.05 -7.39 -13.57
N VAL A 171 -9.23 -7.01 -14.08
CA VAL A 171 -10.52 -7.64 -13.78
C VAL A 171 -11.06 -8.35 -15.01
N SER A 172 -11.33 -9.65 -14.90
CA SER A 172 -12.05 -10.37 -15.95
C SER A 172 -13.55 -10.13 -15.82
N VAL A 173 -14.16 -9.62 -16.88
CA VAL A 173 -15.61 -9.36 -16.96
C VAL A 173 -16.31 -10.22 -18.03
N ALA A 174 -15.64 -11.25 -18.56
CA ALA A 174 -16.18 -12.04 -19.67
C ALA A 174 -17.38 -12.94 -19.28
N GLY A 175 -17.63 -13.17 -17.99
CA GLY A 175 -18.71 -14.01 -17.49
C GLY A 175 -20.04 -13.30 -17.32
N GLY A 176 -21.07 -14.06 -16.94
CA GLY A 176 -22.30 -13.49 -16.41
C GLY A 176 -22.04 -12.75 -15.10
N HIS A 177 -22.90 -11.79 -14.76
CA HIS A 177 -22.85 -11.01 -13.54
C HIS A 177 -24.24 -10.92 -12.90
N GLU A 178 -24.28 -10.83 -11.58
CA GLU A 178 -25.45 -10.34 -10.86
C GLU A 178 -25.28 -8.82 -10.67
N VAL A 179 -26.13 -8.03 -11.32
CA VAL A 179 -26.13 -6.56 -11.16
C VAL A 179 -27.07 -6.20 -10.03
N VAL A 180 -26.52 -5.63 -8.97
CA VAL A 180 -27.24 -5.34 -7.73
C VAL A 180 -27.34 -3.83 -7.54
N ALA A 181 -28.56 -3.35 -7.33
CA ALA A 181 -28.84 -2.00 -6.84
C ALA A 181 -29.05 -2.03 -5.33
N LEU A 182 -28.37 -1.14 -4.62
CA LEU A 182 -28.31 -1.04 -3.17
C LEU A 182 -28.72 0.37 -2.74
N SER A 183 -29.54 0.44 -1.70
CA SER A 183 -29.81 1.68 -0.98
C SER A 183 -29.78 1.44 0.52
N PHE A 184 -29.26 2.43 1.24
CA PHE A 184 -29.09 2.40 2.68
C PHE A 184 -29.69 3.65 3.32
N GLU A 185 -30.30 3.48 4.49
CA GLU A 185 -30.78 4.60 5.30
C GLU A 185 -30.37 4.38 6.76
N PRO A 186 -29.36 5.12 7.29
CA PRO A 186 -28.52 6.13 6.64
C PRO A 186 -27.45 5.53 5.70
N ASN A 187 -26.85 6.37 4.85
CA ASN A 187 -25.77 5.96 3.94
C ASN A 187 -24.49 5.57 4.71
N PRO A 188 -24.03 4.31 4.64
CA PRO A 188 -22.83 3.86 5.32
C PRO A 188 -21.57 4.32 4.59
N PRO A 189 -20.39 4.23 5.23
CA PRO A 189 -19.12 4.43 4.55
C PRO A 189 -18.97 3.47 3.35
N PRO A 190 -18.70 3.96 2.13
CA PRO A 190 -18.57 3.11 0.94
C PRO A 190 -17.58 1.96 1.08
N ARG A 191 -16.51 2.16 1.86
CA ARG A 191 -15.50 1.13 2.12
C ARG A 191 -16.06 -0.04 2.91
N LEU A 192 -17.00 0.20 3.84
CA LEU A 192 -17.61 -0.86 4.63
C LEU A 192 -18.49 -1.77 3.76
N VAL A 193 -19.31 -1.18 2.89
CA VAL A 193 -20.16 -1.91 1.94
C VAL A 193 -19.31 -2.75 0.99
N GLN A 194 -18.29 -2.14 0.39
CA GLN A 194 -17.34 -2.83 -0.49
C GLN A 194 -16.71 -4.04 0.21
N SER A 195 -16.15 -3.85 1.41
CA SER A 195 -15.47 -4.92 2.16
C SER A 195 -16.43 -6.06 2.53
N SER A 196 -17.67 -5.76 2.92
CA SER A 196 -18.66 -6.79 3.23
C SER A 196 -19.07 -7.57 1.97
N LEU A 197 -19.34 -6.89 0.85
CA LEU A 197 -19.63 -7.55 -0.43
C LEU A 197 -18.47 -8.43 -0.90
N GLU A 198 -17.22 -7.98 -0.80
CA GLU A 198 -16.04 -8.76 -1.17
C GLU A 198 -15.81 -9.96 -0.25
N ALA A 199 -16.04 -9.80 1.06
CA ALA A 199 -15.95 -10.89 2.02
C ALA A 199 -16.97 -12.00 1.72
N HIS A 200 -18.18 -11.63 1.32
CA HIS A 200 -19.22 -12.58 0.91
C HIS A 200 -18.94 -13.19 -0.46
N ALA A 201 -18.55 -12.37 -1.45
CA ALA A 201 -18.29 -12.83 -2.81
C ALA A 201 -17.05 -13.72 -2.91
N GLY A 202 -16.10 -13.58 -1.98
CA GLY A 202 -14.81 -14.27 -2.01
C GLY A 202 -13.88 -13.76 -3.13
N VAL A 203 -14.31 -12.74 -3.87
CA VAL A 203 -13.59 -12.13 -4.99
C VAL A 203 -13.80 -10.60 -4.97
N PRO A 204 -12.91 -9.82 -5.60
CA PRO A 204 -13.10 -8.38 -5.72
C PRO A 204 -14.38 -8.03 -6.49
N VAL A 205 -15.17 -7.10 -5.96
CA VAL A 205 -16.46 -6.66 -6.53
C VAL A 205 -16.29 -5.28 -7.19
N LEU A 206 -16.92 -5.05 -8.35
CA LEU A 206 -16.99 -3.71 -8.93
C LEU A 206 -18.21 -2.97 -8.35
N MET A 207 -17.99 -1.91 -7.58
CA MET A 207 -19.09 -1.15 -6.95
C MET A 207 -19.00 0.35 -7.24
N ASP A 208 -20.14 0.95 -7.58
CA ASP A 208 -20.38 2.38 -7.58
C ASP A 208 -21.23 2.80 -6.40
N HIS A 209 -20.59 3.46 -5.43
CA HIS A 209 -21.27 4.00 -4.26
C HIS A 209 -22.13 5.23 -4.56
N VAL A 210 -21.90 5.91 -5.68
CA VAL A 210 -22.73 7.05 -6.10
C VAL A 210 -24.01 6.55 -6.74
N ALA A 211 -23.89 5.57 -7.63
CA ALA A 211 -25.05 4.94 -8.27
C ALA A 211 -25.75 3.88 -7.40
N GLY A 212 -25.10 3.43 -6.31
CA GLY A 212 -25.56 2.32 -5.50
C GLY A 212 -25.52 0.98 -6.25
N ILE A 213 -24.67 0.81 -7.26
CA ILE A 213 -24.64 -0.40 -8.10
C ILE A 213 -23.41 -1.24 -7.81
N ALA A 214 -23.57 -2.55 -7.64
CA ALA A 214 -22.49 -3.54 -7.56
C ALA A 214 -22.64 -4.61 -8.65
N LEU A 215 -21.52 -5.07 -9.19
CA LEU A 215 -21.46 -6.21 -10.11
C LEU A 215 -20.78 -7.37 -9.38
N LEU A 216 -21.55 -8.41 -9.07
CA LEU A 216 -21.07 -9.67 -8.52
C LEU A 216 -20.91 -10.71 -9.64
N PRO A 217 -20.08 -11.76 -9.45
CA PRO A 217 -20.03 -12.87 -10.39
C PRO A 217 -21.41 -13.49 -10.64
N GLY A 218 -21.69 -13.92 -11.87
CA GLY A 218 -22.96 -14.53 -12.23
C GLY A 218 -23.16 -15.89 -11.57
N GLY A 219 -24.43 -16.22 -11.25
CA GLY A 219 -24.77 -17.44 -10.53
C GLY A 219 -24.38 -17.42 -9.06
N TYR A 220 -24.00 -16.25 -8.54
CA TYR A 220 -23.77 -16.03 -7.12
C TYR A 220 -25.10 -16.09 -6.36
N ASP A 221 -25.13 -16.86 -5.26
CA ASP A 221 -26.31 -16.93 -4.42
C ASP A 221 -26.43 -15.66 -3.57
N LEU A 222 -27.43 -14.84 -3.90
CA LEU A 222 -27.73 -13.62 -3.16
C LEU A 222 -28.61 -13.88 -1.92
N SER A 223 -29.01 -15.15 -1.69
CA SER A 223 -29.82 -15.51 -0.53
C SER A 223 -29.04 -15.23 0.77
N GLY A 224 -29.67 -14.51 1.71
CA GLY A 224 -29.04 -14.11 2.98
C GLY A 224 -27.96 -13.03 2.88
N LEU A 225 -27.51 -12.64 1.67
CA LEU A 225 -26.51 -11.59 1.50
C LEU A 225 -26.98 -10.26 2.09
N TRP A 226 -28.24 -9.88 1.87
CA TRP A 226 -28.78 -8.61 2.35
C TRP A 226 -28.95 -8.57 3.86
N ASP A 227 -29.30 -9.70 4.46
CA ASP A 227 -29.43 -9.82 5.91
C ASP A 227 -28.05 -9.71 6.56
N SER A 228 -27.05 -10.44 6.05
CA SER A 228 -25.68 -10.35 6.55
C SER A 228 -25.06 -8.97 6.32
N LEU A 229 -25.32 -8.36 5.16
CA LEU A 229 -24.87 -6.99 4.88
C LEU A 229 -25.54 -5.98 5.82
N GLY A 230 -26.81 -6.20 6.18
CA GLY A 230 -27.52 -5.39 7.17
C GLY A 230 -26.97 -5.56 8.59
N GLU A 231 -26.58 -6.77 8.98
CA GLU A 231 -25.90 -7.04 10.25
C GLU A 231 -24.52 -6.39 10.32
N ASP A 232 -23.70 -6.52 9.27
CA ASP A 232 -22.36 -5.94 9.19
C ASP A 232 -22.38 -4.40 9.26
N ILE A 233 -23.38 -3.80 8.61
CA ILE A 233 -23.50 -2.33 8.52
C ILE A 233 -24.27 -1.76 9.72
N GLY A 234 -25.10 -2.58 10.39
CA GLY A 234 -25.99 -2.16 11.47
C GLY A 234 -27.20 -1.34 11.00
N HIS A 235 -27.53 -1.41 9.70
CA HIS A 235 -28.63 -0.65 9.09
C HIS A 235 -29.44 -1.53 8.13
N ARG A 236 -30.71 -1.17 7.94
CA ARG A 236 -31.57 -1.86 6.97
C ARG A 236 -31.03 -1.60 5.56
N VAL A 237 -30.87 -2.67 4.79
CA VAL A 237 -30.46 -2.62 3.39
C VAL A 237 -31.68 -2.86 2.50
N PHE A 238 -31.89 -1.98 1.54
CA PHE A 238 -32.79 -2.24 0.43
C PHE A 238 -31.93 -2.65 -0.76
N ALA A 239 -32.24 -3.80 -1.35
CA ALA A 239 -31.49 -4.34 -2.46
C ALA A 239 -32.41 -4.95 -3.50
N ALA A 240 -31.99 -4.86 -4.75
CA ALA A 240 -32.59 -5.58 -5.86
C ALA A 240 -31.49 -6.03 -6.81
N ALA A 241 -31.69 -7.17 -7.45
CA ALA A 241 -30.72 -7.74 -8.37
C ALA A 241 -31.36 -8.15 -9.68
N ALA A 242 -30.58 -8.07 -10.76
CA ALA A 242 -30.95 -8.58 -12.06
C ALA A 242 -29.73 -9.27 -12.72
N PRO A 243 -29.92 -10.44 -13.33
CA PRO A 243 -28.82 -11.17 -13.95
C PRO A 243 -28.44 -10.54 -15.30
N ALA A 244 -27.15 -10.45 -15.56
CA ALA A 244 -26.57 -10.09 -16.85
C ALA A 244 -25.79 -11.28 -17.40
N ALA A 245 -26.18 -11.82 -18.56
CA ALA A 245 -25.48 -12.96 -19.18
C ALA A 245 -24.03 -12.66 -19.62
N GLY A 246 -23.68 -11.38 -19.70
CA GLY A 246 -22.34 -10.87 -20.01
C GLY A 246 -22.31 -9.33 -20.00
N PRO A 247 -21.15 -8.71 -20.29
CA PRO A 247 -20.96 -7.25 -20.24
C PRO A 247 -22.00 -6.44 -21.03
N ALA A 248 -22.40 -6.92 -22.20
CA ALA A 248 -23.39 -6.23 -23.03
C ALA A 248 -24.79 -6.16 -22.40
N ALA A 249 -25.11 -7.05 -21.46
CA ALA A 249 -26.39 -7.07 -20.75
C ALA A 249 -26.39 -6.22 -19.48
N VAL A 250 -25.22 -5.76 -19.01
CA VAL A 250 -25.07 -4.99 -17.77
C VAL A 250 -25.93 -3.72 -17.74
N PRO A 251 -26.01 -2.89 -18.81
CA PRO A 251 -26.86 -1.70 -18.79
C PRO A 251 -28.34 -2.02 -18.55
N ALA A 252 -28.86 -3.06 -19.20
CA ALA A 252 -30.26 -3.47 -19.07
C ALA A 252 -30.55 -4.03 -17.67
N ALA A 253 -29.66 -4.88 -17.15
CA ALA A 253 -29.76 -5.42 -15.80
C ALA A 253 -29.69 -4.31 -14.73
N ALA A 254 -28.83 -3.30 -14.90
CA ALA A 254 -28.76 -2.16 -13.98
C ALA A 254 -30.07 -1.35 -13.94
N GLN A 255 -30.70 -1.12 -15.10
CA GLN A 255 -32.01 -0.45 -15.16
C GLN A 255 -33.14 -1.28 -14.55
N GLU A 256 -33.09 -2.60 -14.70
CA GLU A 256 -34.04 -3.51 -14.07
C GLU A 256 -33.89 -3.51 -12.55
N ALA A 257 -32.66 -3.74 -12.05
CA ALA A 257 -32.36 -3.72 -10.62
C ALA A 257 -32.75 -2.37 -9.98
N GLY A 258 -32.44 -1.24 -10.62
CA GLY A 258 -32.82 0.08 -10.12
C GLY A 258 -34.35 0.26 -10.01
N ARG A 259 -35.11 -0.15 -11.03
CA ARG A 259 -36.59 -0.08 -10.97
C ARG A 259 -37.18 -0.96 -9.88
N VAL A 260 -36.64 -2.18 -9.70
CA VAL A 260 -37.10 -3.09 -8.64
C VAL A 260 -36.75 -2.52 -7.27
N LEU A 261 -35.58 -1.91 -7.10
CA LEU A 261 -35.19 -1.24 -5.85
C LEU A 261 -36.18 -0.12 -5.48
N GLU A 262 -36.55 0.74 -6.42
CA GLU A 262 -37.55 1.80 -6.20
C GLU A 262 -38.91 1.25 -5.74
N LEU A 263 -39.31 0.08 -6.26
CA LEU A 263 -40.53 -0.61 -5.81
C LEU A 263 -40.39 -1.13 -4.38
N VAL A 264 -39.26 -1.78 -4.06
CA VAL A 264 -38.99 -2.36 -2.74
C VAL A 264 -38.92 -1.29 -1.65
N GLN A 265 -38.40 -0.09 -1.96
CA GLN A 265 -38.34 1.03 -1.02
C GLN A 265 -39.70 1.65 -0.68
N ARG A 266 -40.75 1.39 -1.48
CA ARG A 266 -42.10 1.94 -1.28
C ARG A 266 -43.03 1.02 -0.50
N LEU A 267 -42.56 -0.19 -0.16
CA LEU A 267 -43.28 -1.21 0.61
C LEU A 267 -42.92 -1.12 2.10
#